data_AF-A0A382L8D3-F1
#
_entry.id   AF-A0A382L8D3-F1
#
_cell.length_a   1.000
_cell.length_b   1.000
_cell.length_c   1.000
_cell.angle_alpha   90.00
_cell.angle_beta   90.00
_cell.angle_gamma   90.00
#
_symmetry.space_group_name_H-M   'P 1'
#
loop_
_entity.id
_entity.type
_entity.pdbx_description
1 polymer ?
#
loop_
_entity_poly.entity_id
_entity_poly.type
_entity_poly.pdbx_seq_one_letter_code
_entity_poly.pdbx_strand_id
1 'polypeptide(L)'
;NSYIGEIVPILSGLDYERGDEFVFVPIIPNLPEARSDSEKAKDAVPENLEESQPGEKALAKIETPGDTHEELPFWKTLGPFEWILAAVLLLLLILLIWTLFSISRLRAREAETQDQIRDLKDSPTLPVRQAREEKAVLDKMQQDRQDRVQTALVRDENERVLQEIVKNLVGRPDWCRELIQEMTRDKQSMDQLATLIAVLGPEASRSLFRPQMTEQAYMDLEQLAKEAGANSEDTAEVLKNIRMFLLTKQFLSPEQSFVDPFGFMKTLSPSQISFLLKNEPSRIKAIVMARLDTEKAATILQSISRDERTQVAVELGKMHEMPMELVEKVGFNLAEKARNVPDENSIAVNGVRFVADVLSDSDPVTRQELINGLRVSDQQLSADVESRCFIFESIPVVPNDVLK
;
A
#
# COMPACT_ATOMS: atom_id res chain seq x y z
N ASN A 1 2.79 23.18 -6.34
CA ASN A 1 3.97 24.03 -6.07
C ASN A 1 4.46 24.02 -4.62
N SER A 2 3.96 23.17 -3.72
CA SER A 2 4.51 23.08 -2.35
C SER A 2 5.57 21.97 -2.16
N TYR A 3 5.72 21.05 -3.12
CA TYR A 3 6.60 19.87 -2.97
C TYR A 3 8.08 20.10 -3.37
N ILE A 4 8.40 21.22 -4.02
CA ILE A 4 9.76 21.49 -4.51
C ILE A 4 10.60 22.24 -3.46
N GLY A 5 9.96 22.96 -2.53
CA GLY A 5 10.67 23.73 -1.49
C GLY A 5 11.32 22.88 -0.40
N GLU A 6 10.79 21.69 -0.13
CA GLU A 6 11.25 20.85 1.01
C GLU A 6 12.28 19.79 0.61
N ILE A 7 12.29 19.34 -0.65
CA ILE A 7 13.12 18.20 -1.09
C ILE A 7 14.51 18.66 -1.58
N VAL A 8 14.61 19.84 -2.18
CA VAL A 8 15.85 20.32 -2.78
C VAL A 8 16.94 20.65 -1.73
N PRO A 9 16.64 21.26 -0.57
CA PRO A 9 17.65 21.53 0.45
C PRO A 9 18.36 20.29 1.00
N ILE A 10 17.62 19.18 1.12
CA ILE A 10 18.11 17.93 1.72
C ILE A 10 19.09 17.22 0.78
N LEU A 11 18.95 17.41 -0.54
CA LEU A 11 19.80 16.79 -1.56
C LEU A 11 21.03 17.63 -1.95
N SER A 12 21.10 18.91 -1.57
CA SER A 12 22.17 19.83 -2.02
C SER A 12 23.28 20.12 -1.00
N GLY A 13 23.18 19.62 0.24
CA GLY A 13 24.22 19.80 1.26
C GLY A 13 24.40 21.27 1.72
N LEU A 14 23.31 22.04 1.76
CA LEU A 14 23.33 23.45 2.21
C LEU A 14 23.25 23.52 3.74
N ASP A 15 24.15 24.29 4.34
CA ASP A 15 24.30 24.45 5.79
C ASP A 15 23.77 25.82 6.22
N TYR A 16 22.52 25.86 6.68
CA TYR A 16 21.82 27.10 7.04
C TYR A 16 22.45 27.85 8.22
N GLU A 17 23.23 27.17 9.06
CA GLU A 17 23.98 27.77 10.19
C GLU A 17 25.14 28.66 9.69
N ARG A 18 25.54 28.53 8.42
CA ARG A 18 26.62 29.31 7.80
C ARG A 18 26.12 30.53 7.01
N GLY A 19 24.80 30.73 6.92
CA GLY A 19 24.18 31.90 6.27
C GLY A 19 23.86 31.73 4.78
N ASP A 20 23.80 30.50 4.27
CA ASP A 20 23.40 30.23 2.89
C ASP A 20 21.87 30.30 2.72
N GLU A 21 21.38 31.17 1.83
CA GLU A 21 19.95 31.31 1.52
C GLU A 21 19.57 30.66 0.17
N PHE A 22 18.44 29.95 0.16
CA PHE A 22 17.89 29.34 -1.05
C PHE A 22 16.94 30.30 -1.77
N VAL A 23 17.41 30.92 -2.86
CA VAL A 23 16.59 31.83 -3.67
C VAL A 23 16.01 31.10 -4.87
N PHE A 24 14.70 30.83 -4.84
CA PHE A 24 13.98 30.23 -5.95
C PHE A 24 13.54 31.30 -6.96
N VAL A 25 14.16 31.34 -8.14
CA VAL A 25 13.72 32.19 -9.26
C VAL A 25 12.99 31.32 -10.29
N PRO A 26 11.65 31.42 -10.41
CA PRO A 26 10.92 30.66 -11.41
C PRO A 26 11.22 31.18 -12.82
N ILE A 27 11.71 30.30 -13.70
CA ILE A 27 11.87 30.60 -15.13
C ILE A 27 10.50 30.50 -15.80
N ILE A 28 9.91 31.64 -16.17
CA ILE A 28 8.71 31.69 -17.02
C ILE A 28 9.18 31.63 -18.48
N PRO A 29 8.71 30.68 -19.31
CA PRO A 29 9.03 30.71 -20.73
C PRO A 29 8.27 31.87 -21.42
N ASN A 30 9.04 32.76 -22.06
CA ASN A 30 8.69 33.92 -22.91
C ASN A 30 8.50 35.29 -22.23
N LEU A 31 9.57 36.06 -22.04
CA LEU A 31 9.91 37.34 -22.73
C LEU A 31 11.27 37.88 -22.17
N PRO A 32 11.94 38.88 -22.80
CA PRO A 32 13.38 38.91 -23.00
C PRO A 32 14.16 39.45 -21.80
N GLU A 33 15.45 39.11 -21.79
CA GLU A 33 16.48 39.45 -20.81
C GLU A 33 16.42 40.89 -20.26
N ALA A 34 16.55 41.01 -18.93
CA ALA A 34 17.10 42.21 -18.30
C ALA A 34 18.06 41.80 -17.18
N ARG A 35 19.25 42.40 -17.24
CA ARG A 35 20.46 42.05 -16.50
C ARG A 35 20.35 42.28 -14.99
N SER A 36 21.10 41.44 -14.28
CA SER A 36 21.54 41.58 -12.89
C SER A 36 22.19 42.93 -12.61
N ASP A 37 22.01 43.43 -11.40
CA ASP A 37 23.11 43.97 -10.58
C ASP A 37 22.76 43.78 -9.09
N SER A 38 23.61 43.01 -8.42
CA SER A 38 23.69 42.83 -6.96
C SER A 38 24.46 44.00 -6.33
N GLU A 39 24.18 44.35 -5.07
CA GLU A 39 25.16 44.27 -3.97
C GLU A 39 24.70 44.92 -2.65
N LYS A 40 24.86 44.14 -1.56
CA LYS A 40 25.40 44.45 -0.21
C LYS A 40 24.68 45.51 0.65
N ALA A 41 24.07 45.18 1.80
CA ALA A 41 24.57 44.62 3.08
C ALA A 41 24.88 45.68 4.15
N LYS A 42 24.48 45.37 5.41
CA LYS A 42 24.90 45.90 6.72
C LYS A 42 24.24 47.22 7.18
N ASP A 43 23.85 47.46 8.44
CA ASP A 43 24.03 46.79 9.74
C ASP A 43 23.06 47.43 10.77
N ALA A 44 22.87 46.74 11.91
CA ALA A 44 22.60 47.27 13.27
C ALA A 44 21.16 47.54 13.77
N VAL A 45 20.68 46.56 14.53
CA VAL A 45 19.74 46.55 15.70
C VAL A 45 20.54 47.05 16.96
N PRO A 46 20.01 47.31 18.19
CA PRO A 46 18.67 47.15 18.82
C PRO A 46 18.09 48.46 19.42
N GLU A 47 16.91 48.53 20.03
CA GLU A 47 16.55 47.99 21.36
C GLU A 47 15.05 48.34 21.62
N ASN A 48 14.16 47.35 21.80
CA ASN A 48 13.45 46.99 23.06
C ASN A 48 12.72 48.16 23.75
N LEU A 49 11.48 48.08 24.27
CA LEU A 49 10.63 47.00 24.74
C LEU A 49 9.20 47.55 24.96
N GLU A 50 8.24 46.60 24.98
CA GLU A 50 6.96 46.59 25.72
C GLU A 50 5.84 47.55 25.29
N GLU A 51 4.78 47.07 24.63
CA GLU A 51 3.63 46.26 25.10
C GLU A 51 2.52 47.04 25.83
N SER A 52 1.30 46.64 25.45
CA SER A 52 -0.01 46.79 26.12
C SER A 52 -0.81 48.10 25.93
N GLN A 53 -1.85 47.98 25.11
CA GLN A 53 -3.14 48.71 25.16
C GLN A 53 -3.90 48.34 26.49
N PRO A 54 -5.14 48.80 26.81
CA PRO A 54 -6.15 49.53 26.00
C PRO A 54 -7.04 50.54 26.77
N GLY A 55 -8.02 51.15 26.08
CA GLY A 55 -9.34 51.39 26.68
C GLY A 55 -9.94 52.82 26.66
N GLU A 56 -10.96 52.96 25.81
CA GLU A 56 -12.27 53.61 26.06
C GLU A 56 -12.46 55.14 26.28
N LYS A 57 -13.35 55.66 25.42
CA LYS A 57 -14.52 56.53 25.67
C LYS A 57 -14.30 57.95 26.22
N ALA A 58 -14.86 58.95 25.52
CA ALA A 58 -16.14 59.58 25.90
C ALA A 58 -16.34 61.01 25.32
N LEU A 59 -17.58 61.26 24.85
CA LEU A 59 -18.39 62.49 24.95
C LEU A 59 -17.91 63.79 24.25
N ALA A 60 -18.70 64.32 23.29
CA ALA A 60 -19.80 65.30 23.50
C ALA A 60 -19.26 66.75 23.64
N LYS A 61 -19.82 67.87 23.15
CA LYS A 61 -21.08 68.23 22.48
C LYS A 61 -21.09 69.79 22.43
N ILE A 62 -21.75 70.38 21.42
CA ILE A 62 -22.49 71.68 21.45
C ILE A 62 -21.79 73.06 21.25
N GLU A 63 -22.30 73.76 20.21
CA GLU A 63 -22.75 75.18 20.07
C GLU A 63 -21.74 76.36 20.01
N THR A 64 -21.58 77.05 18.85
CA THR A 64 -22.25 78.27 18.27
C THR A 64 -21.75 79.61 18.86
N PRO A 65 -22.02 80.81 18.26
CA PRO A 65 -22.43 81.21 16.89
C PRO A 65 -21.40 82.20 16.28
N GLY A 66 -21.30 82.44 14.96
CA GLY A 66 -22.20 83.28 14.15
C GLY A 66 -21.55 84.63 13.84
N ASP A 67 -21.02 84.82 12.64
CA ASP A 67 -21.09 86.12 11.94
C ASP A 67 -20.90 85.96 10.43
N THR A 68 -21.67 86.72 9.68
CA THR A 68 -21.94 86.61 8.25
C THR A 68 -20.95 87.41 7.39
N HIS A 69 -20.32 86.76 6.40
CA HIS A 69 -19.83 87.40 5.19
C HIS A 69 -20.60 86.84 3.99
N GLU A 70 -21.36 87.70 3.30
CA GLU A 70 -22.08 87.37 2.07
C GLU A 70 -21.10 87.10 0.92
N GLU A 71 -20.88 85.82 0.59
CA GLU A 71 -20.27 85.40 -0.67
C GLU A 71 -21.38 85.13 -1.71
N LEU A 72 -21.32 85.84 -2.84
CA LEU A 72 -22.26 85.68 -3.95
C LEU A 72 -22.23 84.24 -4.50
N PRO A 73 -23.38 83.67 -4.92
CA PRO A 73 -23.47 82.27 -5.31
C PRO A 73 -22.59 81.92 -6.52
N PHE A 74 -21.83 80.81 -6.40
CA PHE A 74 -20.80 80.37 -7.35
C PHE A 74 -21.26 80.26 -8.81
N TRP A 75 -22.56 80.07 -9.06
CA TRP A 75 -23.17 80.05 -10.40
C TRP A 75 -22.92 81.34 -11.22
N LYS A 76 -22.57 82.45 -10.58
CA LYS A 76 -22.25 83.73 -11.24
C LYS A 76 -20.77 83.92 -11.60
N THR A 77 -19.87 83.07 -11.12
CA THR A 77 -18.43 83.13 -11.44
C THR A 77 -18.01 82.12 -12.52
N LEU A 78 -18.91 81.24 -12.97
CA LEU A 78 -18.57 80.23 -13.97
C LEU A 78 -18.57 80.78 -15.40
N GLY A 79 -17.52 80.43 -16.15
CA GLY A 79 -17.39 80.76 -17.56
C GLY A 79 -18.31 79.91 -18.46
N PRO A 80 -18.50 80.30 -19.74
CA PRO A 80 -19.37 79.58 -20.68
C PRO A 80 -18.97 78.11 -20.90
N PHE A 81 -17.67 77.78 -20.79
CA PHE A 81 -17.17 76.41 -20.93
C PHE A 81 -17.55 75.50 -19.76
N GLU A 82 -17.66 76.03 -18.54
CA GLU A 82 -18.00 75.24 -17.35
C GLU A 82 -19.49 74.88 -17.34
N TRP A 83 -20.34 75.72 -17.92
CA TRP A 83 -21.75 75.39 -18.18
C TRP A 83 -21.91 74.26 -19.19
N ILE A 84 -21.08 74.24 -20.25
CA ILE A 84 -21.09 73.14 -21.22
C ILE A 84 -20.62 71.84 -20.55
N LEU A 85 -19.57 71.90 -19.73
CA LEU A 85 -19.07 70.74 -18.98
C LEU A 85 -20.13 70.20 -18.01
N ALA A 86 -20.81 71.09 -17.28
CA ALA A 86 -21.91 70.72 -16.38
C ALA A 86 -23.09 70.09 -17.13
N ALA A 87 -23.44 70.60 -18.31
CA ALA A 87 -24.49 70.02 -19.16
C ALA A 87 -24.14 68.63 -19.67
N VAL A 88 -22.88 68.40 -20.08
CA VAL A 88 -22.40 67.08 -20.51
C VAL A 88 -22.37 66.09 -19.33
N LEU A 89 -21.94 66.54 -18.15
CA LEU A 89 -21.92 65.71 -16.95
C LEU A 89 -23.34 65.32 -16.52
N LEU A 90 -24.30 66.25 -16.60
CA LEU A 90 -25.71 65.98 -16.33
C LEU A 90 -26.31 65.01 -17.35
N LEU A 91 -25.94 65.12 -18.62
CA LEU A 91 -26.37 64.19 -19.67
C LEU A 91 -25.81 62.77 -19.42
N LEU A 92 -24.54 62.65 -19.05
CA LEU A 92 -23.93 61.37 -18.68
C LEU A 92 -24.60 60.76 -17.45
N LEU A 93 -24.97 61.59 -16.46
CA LEU A 93 -25.66 61.15 -15.25
C LEU A 93 -27.06 60.63 -15.56
N ILE A 94 -27.81 61.30 -16.46
CA ILE A 94 -29.11 60.82 -16.95
C ILE A 94 -28.96 59.50 -17.71
N LEU A 95 -27.93 59.37 -18.56
CA LEU A 95 -27.68 58.15 -19.32
C LEU A 95 -27.33 56.97 -18.38
N LEU A 96 -26.54 57.22 -17.33
CA LEU A 96 -26.21 56.25 -16.30
C LEU A 96 -27.45 55.83 -15.49
N ILE A 97 -28.32 56.77 -15.14
CA ILE A 97 -29.60 56.43 -14.48
C ILE A 97 -30.48 55.59 -15.42
N TRP A 98 -30.52 55.92 -16.71
CA TRP A 98 -31.31 55.20 -17.69
C TRP A 98 -30.81 53.76 -17.91
N THR A 99 -29.49 53.54 -17.95
CA THR A 99 -28.92 52.19 -18.06
C THR A 99 -29.17 51.35 -16.82
N LEU A 100 -29.02 51.93 -15.61
CA LEU A 100 -29.35 51.26 -14.36
C LEU A 100 -30.84 50.91 -14.27
N PHE A 101 -31.72 51.81 -14.70
CA PHE A 101 -33.16 51.55 -14.77
C PHE A 101 -33.52 50.49 -15.81
N SER A 102 -32.82 50.45 -16.94
CA SER A 102 -33.03 49.42 -17.97
C SER A 102 -32.62 48.04 -17.46
N ILE A 103 -31.48 47.94 -16.77
CA ILE A 103 -30.99 46.69 -16.15
C ILE A 103 -31.93 46.25 -15.03
N SER A 104 -32.43 47.17 -14.20
CA SER A 104 -33.39 46.81 -13.14
C SER A 104 -34.73 46.35 -13.73
N ARG A 105 -35.19 46.93 -14.84
CA ARG A 105 -36.39 46.45 -15.58
C ARG A 105 -36.22 45.04 -16.15
N LEU A 106 -35.03 44.70 -16.64
CA LEU A 106 -34.72 43.36 -17.13
C LEU A 106 -34.73 42.35 -15.98
N ARG A 107 -34.11 42.69 -14.85
CA ARG A 107 -34.12 41.84 -13.64
C ARG A 107 -35.52 41.67 -13.03
N ALA A 108 -36.38 42.68 -13.10
CA ALA A 108 -37.76 42.58 -12.64
C ALA A 108 -38.60 41.60 -13.50
N ARG A 109 -38.36 41.57 -14.82
CA ARG A 109 -38.99 40.60 -15.72
C ARG A 109 -38.47 39.18 -15.50
N GLU A 110 -37.18 39.04 -15.23
CA GLU A 110 -36.59 37.75 -14.82
C GLU A 110 -37.19 37.24 -13.51
N ALA A 111 -37.37 38.11 -12.51
CA ALA A 111 -37.98 37.76 -11.23
C ALA A 111 -39.45 37.34 -11.38
N GLU A 112 -40.24 38.00 -12.23
CA GLU A 112 -41.64 37.66 -12.49
C GLU A 112 -41.78 36.32 -13.25
N THR A 113 -40.88 36.05 -14.21
CA THR A 113 -40.79 34.72 -14.84
C THR A 113 -40.29 33.65 -13.89
N GLN A 114 -39.40 33.99 -12.95
CA GLN A 114 -38.84 33.05 -11.99
C GLN A 114 -39.85 32.70 -10.89
N ASP A 115 -40.68 33.64 -10.45
CA ASP A 115 -41.79 33.38 -9.52
C ASP A 115 -42.91 32.56 -10.19
N GLN A 116 -43.24 32.82 -11.47
CA GLN A 116 -44.17 31.95 -12.22
C GLN A 116 -43.62 30.52 -12.39
N ILE A 117 -42.31 30.36 -12.64
CA ILE A 117 -41.65 29.05 -12.69
C ILE A 117 -41.62 28.39 -11.31
N ARG A 118 -41.54 29.17 -10.22
CA ARG A 118 -41.53 28.68 -8.84
C ARG A 118 -42.91 28.21 -8.38
N ASP A 119 -43.97 28.95 -8.70
CA ASP A 119 -45.36 28.56 -8.41
C ASP A 119 -45.81 27.31 -9.19
N LEU A 120 -45.31 27.10 -10.41
CA LEU A 120 -45.48 25.85 -11.17
C LEU A 120 -44.64 24.68 -10.62
N LYS A 121 -43.57 24.96 -9.87
CA LYS A 121 -42.68 23.96 -9.27
C LYS A 121 -43.18 23.45 -7.91
N ASP A 122 -43.99 24.26 -7.21
CA ASP A 122 -44.51 23.96 -5.88
C ASP A 122 -45.91 23.29 -5.87
N SER A 123 -46.51 23.04 -7.04
CA SER A 123 -47.61 22.06 -7.18
C SER A 123 -47.06 20.71 -7.63
N PRO A 124 -46.86 19.73 -6.72
CA PRO A 124 -46.33 18.44 -7.09
C PRO A 124 -47.43 17.63 -7.76
N THR A 125 -47.40 17.57 -9.09
CA THR A 125 -48.10 16.50 -9.80
C THR A 125 -47.42 15.17 -9.45
N LEU A 126 -48.22 14.13 -9.15
CA LEU A 126 -47.76 12.75 -8.87
C LEU A 126 -46.57 12.25 -9.73
N PRO A 127 -46.53 12.47 -11.06
CA PRO A 127 -45.41 12.01 -11.89
C PRO A 127 -44.05 12.69 -11.60
N VAL A 128 -44.01 13.93 -11.13
CA VAL A 128 -42.75 14.66 -10.88
C VAL A 128 -42.07 14.20 -9.57
N ARG A 129 -42.85 13.79 -8.57
CA ARG A 129 -42.31 13.19 -7.33
C ARG A 129 -41.66 11.84 -7.61
N GLN A 130 -42.35 10.98 -8.36
CA GLN A 130 -41.83 9.66 -8.74
C GLN A 130 -40.52 9.76 -9.54
N ALA A 131 -40.45 10.66 -10.53
CA ALA A 131 -39.22 10.86 -11.30
C ALA A 131 -38.04 11.40 -10.48
N ARG A 132 -38.30 12.20 -9.43
CA ARG A 132 -37.27 12.72 -8.52
C ARG A 132 -36.77 11.64 -7.55
N GLU A 133 -37.68 10.80 -7.05
CA GLU A 133 -37.34 9.63 -6.24
C GLU A 133 -36.55 8.60 -7.05
N GLU A 134 -36.95 8.31 -8.29
CA GLU A 134 -36.22 7.42 -9.20
C GLU A 134 -34.82 7.94 -9.53
N LYS A 135 -34.65 9.24 -9.79
CA LYS A 135 -33.32 9.84 -9.98
C LYS A 135 -32.47 9.76 -8.71
N ALA A 136 -33.03 10.06 -7.55
CA ALA A 136 -32.29 9.95 -6.28
C ALA A 136 -31.88 8.51 -5.98
N VAL A 137 -32.72 7.53 -6.31
CA VAL A 137 -32.42 6.09 -6.20
C VAL A 137 -31.32 5.69 -7.20
N LEU A 138 -31.36 6.21 -8.43
CA LEU A 138 -30.33 5.96 -9.43
C LEU A 138 -28.98 6.57 -9.05
N ASP A 139 -28.95 7.82 -8.60
CA ASP A 139 -27.74 8.52 -8.15
C ASP A 139 -27.14 7.80 -6.93
N LYS A 140 -27.97 7.38 -5.98
CA LYS A 140 -27.53 6.58 -4.83
C LYS A 140 -26.97 5.21 -5.26
N MET A 141 -27.60 4.52 -6.20
CA MET A 141 -27.06 3.26 -6.75
C MET A 141 -25.74 3.48 -7.50
N GLN A 142 -25.58 4.59 -8.21
CA GLN A 142 -24.33 4.93 -8.89
C GLN A 142 -23.21 5.23 -7.89
N GLN A 143 -23.52 5.98 -6.82
CA GLN A 143 -22.57 6.28 -5.76
C GLN A 143 -22.19 5.03 -4.96
N ASP A 144 -23.16 4.21 -4.55
CA ASP A 144 -22.90 2.92 -3.90
C ASP A 144 -22.02 2.01 -4.79
N ARG A 145 -22.22 2.06 -6.11
CA ARG A 145 -21.37 1.32 -7.06
C ARG A 145 -19.96 1.88 -7.12
N GLN A 146 -19.79 3.21 -7.14
CA GLN A 146 -18.47 3.85 -7.10
C GLN A 146 -17.74 3.54 -5.80
N ASP A 147 -18.41 3.65 -4.65
CA ASP A 147 -17.83 3.37 -3.33
C ASP A 147 -17.39 1.91 -3.22
N ARG A 148 -18.20 0.97 -3.75
CA ARG A 148 -17.82 -0.46 -3.82
C ARG A 148 -16.60 -0.71 -4.69
N VAL A 149 -16.51 -0.05 -5.85
CA VAL A 149 -15.36 -0.16 -6.75
C VAL A 149 -14.11 0.42 -6.10
N GLN A 150 -14.22 1.59 -5.46
CA GLN A 150 -13.11 2.23 -4.76
C GLN A 150 -12.60 1.38 -3.60
N THR A 151 -13.51 0.83 -2.79
CA THR A 151 -13.17 -0.09 -1.69
C THR A 151 -12.49 -1.35 -2.21
N ALA A 152 -12.96 -1.91 -3.34
CA ALA A 152 -12.33 -3.08 -3.94
C ALA A 152 -10.93 -2.79 -4.49
N LEU A 153 -10.73 -1.61 -5.09
CA LEU A 153 -9.43 -1.17 -5.61
C LEU A 153 -8.40 -1.01 -4.49
N VAL A 154 -8.76 -0.30 -3.42
CA VAL A 154 -7.88 -0.11 -2.25
C VAL A 154 -7.50 -1.46 -1.63
N ARG A 155 -8.45 -2.40 -1.57
CA ARG A 155 -8.17 -3.75 -1.07
C ARG A 155 -7.18 -4.52 -1.96
N ASP A 156 -7.32 -4.42 -3.29
CA ASP A 156 -6.39 -5.05 -4.24
C ASP A 156 -4.98 -4.44 -4.15
N GLU A 157 -4.89 -3.12 -4.01
CA GLU A 157 -3.61 -2.43 -3.79
C GLU A 157 -2.95 -2.84 -2.48
N ASN A 158 -3.71 -2.89 -1.38
CA ASN A 158 -3.22 -3.33 -0.08
C ASN A 158 -2.71 -4.77 -0.12
N GLU A 159 -3.43 -5.68 -0.79
CA GLU A 159 -3.01 -7.07 -0.97
C GLU A 159 -1.69 -7.18 -1.75
N ARG A 160 -1.52 -6.38 -2.82
CA ARG A 160 -0.25 -6.33 -3.58
C ARG A 160 0.91 -5.83 -2.73
N VAL A 161 0.70 -4.76 -1.96
CA VAL A 161 1.74 -4.22 -1.07
C VAL A 161 2.08 -5.23 0.03
N LEU A 162 1.09 -5.92 0.59
CA LEU A 162 1.29 -6.99 1.56
C LEU A 162 2.17 -8.09 0.99
N GLN A 163 1.90 -8.54 -0.24
CA GLN A 163 2.72 -9.57 -0.90
C GLN A 163 4.17 -9.11 -1.11
N GLU A 164 4.39 -7.84 -1.47
CA GLU A 164 5.73 -7.26 -1.59
C GLU A 164 6.45 -7.24 -0.23
N ILE A 165 5.77 -6.81 0.83
CA ILE A 165 6.30 -6.81 2.21
C ILE A 165 6.67 -8.22 2.64
N VAL A 166 5.76 -9.19 2.47
CA VAL A 166 6.00 -10.60 2.82
C VAL A 166 7.19 -11.13 2.03
N LYS A 167 7.25 -10.90 0.73
CA LYS A 167 8.37 -11.33 -0.12
C LYS A 167 9.72 -10.79 0.38
N ASN A 168 9.76 -9.54 0.84
CA ASN A 168 10.97 -8.89 1.33
C ASN A 168 11.39 -9.37 2.73
N LEU A 169 10.43 -9.77 3.57
CA LEU A 169 10.68 -10.26 4.93
C LEU A 169 10.98 -11.77 4.98
N VAL A 170 10.41 -12.56 4.07
CA VAL A 170 10.63 -14.01 4.00
C VAL A 170 12.10 -14.30 3.72
N GLY A 171 12.72 -15.09 4.60
CA GLY A 171 14.15 -15.45 4.49
C GLY A 171 15.12 -14.37 4.96
N ARG A 172 14.62 -13.26 5.54
CA ARG A 172 15.44 -12.14 6.04
C ARG A 172 15.17 -11.88 7.53
N PRO A 173 15.70 -12.75 8.42
CA PRO A 173 15.48 -12.64 9.86
C PRO A 173 15.99 -11.30 10.44
N ASP A 174 17.03 -10.72 9.84
CA ASP A 174 17.60 -9.43 10.25
C ASP A 174 16.61 -8.28 10.03
N TRP A 175 15.95 -8.27 8.87
CA TRP A 175 14.95 -7.26 8.54
C TRP A 175 13.70 -7.39 9.40
N CYS A 176 13.29 -8.62 9.74
CA CYS A 176 12.21 -8.84 10.70
C CYS A 176 12.57 -8.29 12.09
N ARG A 177 13.80 -8.53 12.58
CA ARG A 177 14.26 -8.01 13.89
C ARG A 177 14.28 -6.49 13.92
N GLU A 178 14.83 -5.87 12.89
CA GLU A 178 14.90 -4.41 12.79
C GLU A 178 13.51 -3.79 12.63
N LEU A 179 12.63 -4.42 11.85
CA LEU A 179 11.23 -3.99 11.76
C LEU A 179 10.57 -4.06 13.13
N ILE A 180 10.70 -5.16 13.87
CA ILE A 180 10.16 -5.26 15.23
C ILE A 180 10.75 -4.16 16.12
N GLN A 181 12.05 -3.91 16.03
CA GLN A 181 12.72 -2.91 16.87
C GLN A 181 12.25 -1.48 16.57
N GLU A 182 12.13 -1.09 15.30
CA GLU A 182 11.59 0.22 14.93
C GLU A 182 10.11 0.31 15.30
N MET A 183 9.35 -0.77 15.10
CA MET A 183 7.91 -0.78 15.33
C MET A 183 7.51 -0.97 16.81
N THR A 184 8.48 -1.20 17.70
CA THR A 184 8.26 -1.26 19.16
C THR A 184 8.80 -0.01 19.87
N ARG A 185 9.28 0.98 19.11
CA ARG A 185 9.90 2.21 19.63
C ARG A 185 8.90 3.14 20.32
N ASP A 186 7.67 3.18 19.81
CA ASP A 186 6.61 4.06 20.28
C ASP A 186 5.24 3.37 20.18
N LYS A 187 4.25 3.91 20.88
CA LYS A 187 2.91 3.32 20.95
C LYS A 187 2.24 3.27 19.57
N GLN A 188 2.41 4.29 18.73
CA GLN A 188 1.79 4.35 17.41
C GLN A 188 2.38 3.30 16.47
N SER A 189 3.70 3.10 16.48
CA SER A 189 4.32 2.05 15.67
C SER A 189 3.98 0.63 16.18
N MET A 190 3.74 0.47 17.49
CA MET A 190 3.23 -0.81 18.04
C MET A 190 1.85 -1.15 17.46
N ASP A 191 0.97 -0.15 17.37
CA ASP A 191 -0.36 -0.32 16.75
C ASP A 191 -0.24 -0.64 15.25
N GLN A 192 0.77 -0.08 14.56
CA GLN A 192 1.07 -0.42 13.17
C GLN A 192 1.57 -1.88 13.02
N LEU A 193 2.40 -2.37 13.94
CA LEU A 193 2.83 -3.78 13.95
C LEU A 193 1.65 -4.73 14.22
N ALA A 194 0.77 -4.37 15.15
CA ALA A 194 -0.46 -5.11 15.43
C ALA A 194 -1.38 -5.14 14.19
N THR A 195 -1.52 -4.00 13.49
CA THR A 195 -2.28 -3.90 12.24
C THR A 195 -1.66 -4.79 11.14
N LEU A 196 -0.33 -4.79 11.02
CA LEU A 196 0.37 -5.68 10.09
C LEU A 196 0.09 -7.16 10.41
N ILE A 197 0.17 -7.56 11.68
CA ILE A 197 -0.15 -8.94 12.12
C ILE A 197 -1.59 -9.31 11.80
N ALA A 198 -2.54 -8.38 12.00
CA ALA A 198 -3.95 -8.59 11.69
C ALA A 198 -4.16 -8.83 10.19
N VAL A 199 -3.48 -8.08 9.33
CA VAL A 199 -3.60 -8.19 7.86
C VAL A 199 -2.90 -9.44 7.30
N LEU A 200 -1.72 -9.81 7.82
CA LEU A 200 -1.03 -11.04 7.41
C LEU A 200 -1.77 -12.32 7.83
N GLY A 201 -2.57 -12.24 8.88
CA GLY A 201 -3.20 -13.40 9.49
C GLY A 201 -2.23 -14.24 10.35
N PRO A 202 -2.76 -15.19 11.12
CA PRO A 202 -2.04 -15.87 12.20
C PRO A 202 -0.92 -16.81 11.73
N GLU A 203 -1.01 -17.38 10.54
CA GLU A 203 -0.01 -18.33 10.04
C GLU A 203 1.26 -17.62 9.56
N ALA A 204 1.09 -16.60 8.72
CA ALA A 204 2.21 -15.85 8.16
C ALA A 204 2.90 -14.99 9.24
N SER A 205 2.12 -14.36 10.14
CA SER A 205 2.67 -13.61 11.27
C SER A 205 3.50 -14.50 12.22
N ARG A 206 3.01 -15.72 12.55
CA ARG A 206 3.77 -16.67 13.38
C ARG A 206 5.05 -17.12 12.70
N SER A 207 5.02 -17.36 11.39
CA SER A 207 6.22 -17.77 10.65
C SER A 207 7.29 -16.66 10.57
N LEU A 208 6.89 -15.39 10.49
CA LEU A 208 7.81 -14.28 10.27
C LEU A 208 8.35 -13.67 11.57
N PHE A 209 7.48 -13.50 12.56
CA PHE A 209 7.79 -12.70 13.75
C PHE A 209 8.07 -13.54 14.99
N ARG A 210 7.42 -14.71 15.18
CA ARG A 210 7.65 -15.58 16.35
C ARG A 210 9.13 -15.94 16.58
N PRO A 211 9.94 -16.27 15.56
CA PRO A 211 11.35 -16.61 15.77
C PRO A 211 12.21 -15.43 16.28
N GLN A 212 11.71 -14.19 16.17
CA GLN A 212 12.46 -12.97 16.43
C GLN A 212 12.10 -12.27 17.75
N MET A 213 11.11 -12.78 18.48
CA MET A 213 10.63 -12.20 19.74
C MET A 213 10.28 -13.27 20.78
N THR A 214 10.05 -12.86 22.03
CA THR A 214 9.61 -13.80 23.07
C THR A 214 8.18 -14.26 22.83
N GLU A 215 7.86 -15.48 23.27
CA GLU A 215 6.52 -16.04 23.09
C GLU A 215 5.44 -15.17 23.74
N GLN A 216 5.72 -14.59 24.91
CA GLN A 216 4.79 -13.67 25.60
C GLN A 216 4.57 -12.39 24.79
N ALA A 217 5.64 -11.74 24.30
CA ALA A 217 5.51 -10.52 23.51
C ALA A 217 4.72 -10.73 22.21
N TYR A 218 4.92 -11.89 21.56
CA TYR A 218 4.14 -12.25 20.37
C TYR A 218 2.66 -12.42 20.68
N MET A 219 2.32 -13.08 21.79
CA MET A 219 0.92 -13.30 22.17
C MET A 219 0.19 -11.99 22.52
N ASP A 220 0.88 -11.06 23.19
CA ASP A 220 0.34 -9.73 23.49
C ASP A 220 0.07 -8.94 22.20
N LEU A 221 0.99 -9.00 21.23
CA LEU A 221 0.81 -8.38 19.91
C LEU A 221 -0.31 -9.04 19.09
N GLU A 222 -0.45 -10.37 19.16
CA GLU A 222 -1.56 -11.08 18.51
C GLU A 222 -2.92 -10.70 19.12
N GLN A 223 -2.95 -10.42 20.42
CA GLN A 223 -4.15 -9.91 21.09
C GLN A 223 -4.46 -8.48 20.64
N LEU A 224 -3.47 -7.58 20.63
CA LEU A 224 -3.63 -6.21 20.13
C LEU A 224 -4.11 -6.20 18.67
N ALA A 225 -3.60 -7.11 17.83
CA ALA A 225 -4.02 -7.25 16.44
C ALA A 225 -5.50 -7.64 16.30
N LYS A 226 -6.02 -8.46 17.22
CA LYS A 226 -7.45 -8.83 17.26
C LYS A 226 -8.33 -7.66 17.70
N GLU A 227 -7.83 -6.81 18.58
CA GLU A 227 -8.54 -5.65 19.10
C GLU A 227 -8.54 -4.46 18.12
N ALA A 228 -7.45 -4.28 17.36
CA ALA A 228 -7.30 -3.16 16.42
C ALA A 228 -8.33 -3.17 15.28
N GLY A 229 -8.67 -4.35 14.76
CA GLY A 229 -9.59 -4.48 13.61
C GLY A 229 -9.01 -3.92 12.30
N ALA A 230 -9.27 -4.57 11.18
CA ALA A 230 -8.73 -4.15 9.89
C ALA A 230 -9.57 -3.02 9.27
N ASN A 231 -9.29 -1.76 9.62
CA ASN A 231 -9.81 -0.60 8.89
C ASN A 231 -9.08 -0.45 7.55
N SER A 232 -9.79 -0.37 6.42
CA SER A 232 -9.18 -0.35 5.09
C SER A 232 -8.30 0.89 4.81
N GLU A 233 -8.55 2.01 5.47
CA GLU A 233 -7.83 3.27 5.28
C GLU A 233 -6.55 3.30 6.14
N ASP A 234 -6.68 2.99 7.44
CA ASP A 234 -5.54 2.89 8.36
C ASP A 234 -4.55 1.81 7.91
N THR A 235 -5.05 0.66 7.43
CA THR A 235 -4.20 -0.43 6.90
C THR A 235 -3.37 0.01 5.68
N ALA A 236 -3.93 0.83 4.79
CA ALA A 236 -3.20 1.32 3.62
C ALA A 236 -2.01 2.20 4.03
N GLU A 237 -2.21 3.07 5.03
CA GLU A 237 -1.15 3.92 5.56
C GLU A 237 -0.06 3.09 6.26
N VAL A 238 -0.46 2.13 7.09
CA VAL A 238 0.48 1.21 7.77
C VAL A 238 1.32 0.44 6.76
N LEU A 239 0.68 -0.17 5.75
CA LEU A 239 1.39 -0.94 4.72
C LEU A 239 2.35 -0.04 3.92
N LYS A 240 1.96 1.20 3.63
CA LYS A 240 2.83 2.17 2.96
C LYS A 240 4.06 2.53 3.81
N ASN A 241 3.88 2.76 5.12
CA ASN A 241 4.97 3.08 6.03
C ASN A 241 5.97 1.93 6.14
N ILE A 242 5.46 0.70 6.27
CA ILE A 242 6.28 -0.51 6.37
C ILE A 242 7.01 -0.77 5.05
N ARG A 243 6.34 -0.59 3.91
CA ARG A 243 7.00 -0.65 2.60
C ARG A 243 8.11 0.40 2.47
N MET A 244 7.87 1.63 2.91
CA MET A 244 8.88 2.69 2.87
C MET A 244 10.11 2.33 3.73
N PHE A 245 9.89 1.75 4.92
CA PHE A 245 10.96 1.22 5.75
C PHE A 245 11.78 0.15 5.01
N LEU A 246 11.13 -0.83 4.39
CA LEU A 246 11.80 -1.90 3.65
C LEU A 246 12.58 -1.38 2.44
N LEU A 247 12.01 -0.44 1.69
CA LEU A 247 12.70 0.24 0.59
C LEU A 247 13.93 0.98 1.09
N THR A 248 13.81 1.73 2.19
CA THR A 248 14.94 2.44 2.81
C THR A 248 16.06 1.47 3.20
N LYS A 249 15.71 0.31 3.77
CA LYS A 249 16.69 -0.74 4.07
C LYS A 249 17.34 -1.34 2.82
N GLN A 250 16.57 -1.53 1.76
CA GLN A 250 17.08 -1.99 0.48
C GLN A 250 18.10 -1.01 -0.12
N PHE A 251 17.88 0.30 0.01
CA PHE A 251 18.80 1.34 -0.48
C PHE A 251 20.03 1.54 0.41
N LEU A 252 19.88 1.46 1.73
CA LEU A 252 21.00 1.65 2.68
C LEU A 252 21.93 0.44 2.75
N SER A 253 21.42 -0.77 2.52
CA SER A 253 22.19 -2.02 2.58
C SER A 253 22.02 -2.87 1.32
N PRO A 254 22.46 -2.40 0.13
CA PRO A 254 22.32 -3.15 -1.12
C PRO A 254 23.12 -4.47 -1.10
N GLU A 255 24.21 -4.56 -0.34
CA GLU A 255 24.98 -5.79 -0.16
C GLU A 255 24.24 -6.87 0.66
N GLN A 256 23.33 -6.47 1.56
CA GLN A 256 22.47 -7.39 2.30
C GLN A 256 21.19 -7.73 1.51
N SER A 257 20.95 -7.11 0.35
CA SER A 257 19.78 -7.38 -0.49
C SER A 257 19.80 -8.76 -1.15
N PHE A 258 20.98 -9.37 -1.23
CA PHE A 258 21.18 -10.68 -1.86
C PHE A 258 20.73 -11.81 -0.93
N VAL A 259 19.53 -12.35 -1.17
CA VAL A 259 19.13 -13.64 -0.62
C VAL A 259 20.02 -14.68 -1.29
N ASP A 260 20.89 -15.37 -0.54
CA ASP A 260 21.63 -16.54 -1.08
C ASP A 260 20.58 -17.57 -1.52
N PRO A 261 20.34 -17.77 -2.84
CA PRO A 261 19.25 -18.61 -3.32
C PRO A 261 19.41 -20.08 -2.89
N PHE A 262 20.62 -20.43 -2.44
CA PHE A 262 21.02 -21.76 -2.00
C PHE A 262 21.30 -21.83 -0.49
N GLY A 263 20.99 -20.77 0.28
CA GLY A 263 21.25 -20.71 1.72
C GLY A 263 20.61 -21.86 2.50
N PHE A 264 19.43 -22.33 2.06
CA PHE A 264 18.73 -23.48 2.64
C PHE A 264 19.53 -24.79 2.56
N MET A 265 20.46 -24.94 1.62
CA MET A 265 21.25 -26.17 1.50
C MET A 265 22.23 -26.36 2.67
N LYS A 266 22.57 -25.29 3.38
CA LYS A 266 23.49 -25.36 4.53
C LYS A 266 22.89 -26.17 5.68
N THR A 267 21.56 -26.11 5.85
CA THR A 267 20.83 -26.81 6.91
C THR A 267 20.46 -28.25 6.54
N LEU A 268 20.57 -28.63 5.26
CA LEU A 268 20.22 -29.98 4.79
C LEU A 268 21.39 -30.96 4.90
N SER A 269 21.04 -32.22 5.17
CA SER A 269 21.98 -33.34 5.12
C SER A 269 22.32 -33.76 3.69
N PRO A 270 23.44 -34.48 3.45
CA PRO A 270 23.76 -35.02 2.12
C PRO A 270 22.66 -35.93 1.54
N SER A 271 21.97 -36.68 2.40
CA SER A 271 20.86 -37.57 2.02
C SER A 271 19.65 -36.76 1.53
N GLN A 272 19.31 -35.69 2.27
CA GLN A 272 18.24 -34.77 1.93
C GLN A 272 18.50 -34.01 0.63
N ILE A 273 19.74 -33.55 0.42
CA ILE A 273 20.15 -32.92 -0.85
C ILE A 273 20.10 -33.95 -1.99
N SER A 274 20.54 -35.19 -1.76
CA SER A 274 20.44 -36.26 -2.77
C SER A 274 18.98 -36.54 -3.17
N PHE A 275 18.06 -36.53 -2.20
CA PHE A 275 16.62 -36.67 -2.45
C PHE A 275 16.07 -35.51 -3.29
N LEU A 276 16.44 -34.28 -2.93
CA LEU A 276 16.05 -33.07 -3.65
C LEU A 276 16.50 -33.09 -5.12
N LEU A 277 17.72 -33.60 -5.37
CA LEU A 277 18.32 -33.64 -6.70
C LEU A 277 17.90 -34.84 -7.55
N LYS A 278 17.17 -35.82 -7.00
CA LYS A 278 16.89 -37.09 -7.67
C LYS A 278 16.35 -36.94 -9.09
N ASN A 279 15.37 -36.04 -9.27
CA ASN A 279 14.68 -35.82 -10.54
C ASN A 279 15.19 -34.59 -11.31
N GLU A 280 16.31 -33.98 -10.88
CA GLU A 280 16.87 -32.80 -11.53
C GLU A 280 17.81 -33.18 -12.70
N PRO A 281 17.88 -32.38 -13.77
CA PRO A 281 18.80 -32.66 -14.87
C PRO A 281 20.27 -32.42 -14.46
N SER A 282 21.20 -33.06 -15.17
CA SER A 282 22.65 -33.05 -14.86
C SER A 282 23.23 -31.64 -14.72
N ARG A 283 22.74 -30.66 -15.49
CA ARG A 283 23.13 -29.25 -15.40
C ARG A 283 22.74 -28.61 -14.07
N ILE A 284 21.52 -28.87 -13.57
CA ILE A 284 21.05 -28.34 -12.29
C ILE A 284 21.79 -28.99 -11.12
N LYS A 285 21.97 -30.32 -11.18
CA LYS A 285 22.82 -31.07 -10.24
C LYS A 285 24.22 -30.43 -10.16
N ALA A 286 24.81 -30.13 -11.31
CA ALA A 286 26.13 -29.51 -11.38
C ALA A 286 26.16 -28.09 -10.77
N ILE A 287 25.16 -27.25 -11.05
CA ILE A 287 25.03 -25.91 -10.42
C ILE A 287 24.97 -26.02 -8.90
N VAL A 288 24.21 -26.98 -8.38
CA VAL A 288 24.09 -27.23 -6.95
C VAL A 288 25.42 -27.71 -6.36
N MET A 289 26.09 -28.67 -7.00
CA MET A 289 27.40 -29.17 -6.56
C MET A 289 28.46 -28.08 -6.46
N ALA A 290 28.45 -27.12 -7.40
CA ALA A 290 29.37 -25.98 -7.38
C ALA A 290 29.16 -25.01 -6.20
N ARG A 291 28.03 -25.12 -5.50
CA ARG A 291 27.67 -24.29 -4.33
C ARG A 291 27.82 -25.03 -2.99
N LEU A 292 28.14 -26.32 -3.01
CA LEU A 292 28.33 -27.13 -1.81
C LEU A 292 29.81 -27.22 -1.44
N ASP A 293 30.07 -27.49 -0.17
CA ASP A 293 31.41 -27.84 0.29
C ASP A 293 31.88 -29.15 -0.37
N THR A 294 33.17 -29.24 -0.67
CA THR A 294 33.77 -30.37 -1.43
C THR A 294 33.40 -31.74 -0.86
N GLU A 295 33.34 -31.87 0.47
CA GLU A 295 32.98 -33.12 1.14
C GLU A 295 31.52 -33.52 0.93
N LYS A 296 30.58 -32.58 1.06
CA LYS A 296 29.16 -32.80 0.77
C LYS A 296 28.95 -33.14 -0.70
N ALA A 297 29.58 -32.38 -1.60
CA ALA A 297 29.50 -32.62 -3.04
C ALA A 297 30.03 -34.01 -3.43
N ALA A 298 31.17 -34.43 -2.86
CA ALA A 298 31.73 -35.76 -3.10
C ALA A 298 30.80 -36.88 -2.64
N THR A 299 30.16 -36.70 -1.48
CA THR A 299 29.19 -37.66 -0.93
C THR A 299 27.96 -37.81 -1.83
N ILE A 300 27.41 -36.69 -2.32
CA ILE A 300 26.22 -36.72 -3.20
C ILE A 300 26.59 -37.25 -4.59
N LEU A 301 27.78 -36.92 -5.12
CA LEU A 301 28.25 -37.54 -6.36
C LEU A 301 28.37 -39.07 -6.23
N GLN A 302 28.66 -39.58 -5.04
CA GLN A 302 28.71 -41.02 -4.78
C GLN A 302 27.33 -41.69 -4.75
N SER A 303 26.27 -40.96 -4.40
CA SER A 303 24.91 -41.49 -4.30
C SER A 303 24.18 -41.60 -5.66
N ILE A 304 24.63 -40.87 -6.68
CA ILE A 304 24.06 -40.92 -8.04
C ILE A 304 24.69 -42.00 -8.91
N SER A 305 23.96 -42.40 -9.95
CA SER A 305 24.37 -43.45 -10.89
C SER A 305 25.70 -43.12 -11.60
N ARG A 306 26.43 -44.15 -12.05
CA ARG A 306 27.74 -43.96 -12.69
C ARG A 306 27.67 -43.08 -13.93
N ASP A 307 26.65 -43.28 -14.76
CA ASP A 307 26.48 -42.56 -16.01
C ASP A 307 26.12 -41.09 -15.77
N GLU A 308 25.19 -40.82 -14.83
CA GLU A 308 24.88 -39.44 -14.43
C GLU A 308 26.06 -38.74 -13.79
N ARG A 309 26.85 -39.45 -12.96
CA ARG A 309 28.03 -38.87 -12.31
C ARG A 309 29.02 -38.31 -13.32
N THR A 310 29.27 -39.05 -14.41
CA THR A 310 30.12 -38.57 -15.50
C THR A 310 29.51 -37.35 -16.19
N GLN A 311 28.21 -37.32 -16.44
CA GLN A 311 27.54 -36.17 -17.05
C GLN A 311 27.62 -34.92 -16.16
N VAL A 312 27.38 -35.06 -14.86
CA VAL A 312 27.46 -33.98 -13.87
C VAL A 312 28.88 -33.43 -13.80
N ALA A 313 29.90 -34.29 -13.80
CA ALA A 313 31.30 -33.87 -13.82
C ALA A 313 31.67 -33.10 -15.11
N VAL A 314 31.14 -33.53 -16.27
CA VAL A 314 31.33 -32.82 -17.54
C VAL A 314 30.67 -31.44 -17.51
N GLU A 315 29.45 -31.32 -16.98
CA GLU A 315 28.76 -30.03 -16.82
C GLU A 315 29.52 -29.11 -15.86
N LEU A 316 30.02 -29.63 -14.73
CA LEU A 316 30.89 -28.89 -13.79
C LEU A 316 32.15 -28.35 -14.48
N GLY A 317 32.84 -29.17 -15.28
CA GLY A 317 34.05 -28.75 -15.99
C GLY A 317 33.80 -27.74 -17.12
N LYS A 318 32.57 -27.64 -17.62
CA LYS A 318 32.18 -26.68 -18.66
C LYS A 318 31.64 -25.36 -18.10
N MET A 319 31.31 -25.30 -16.82
CA MET A 319 30.80 -24.09 -16.19
C MET A 319 31.91 -23.04 -16.01
N HIS A 320 31.69 -21.85 -16.57
CA HIS A 320 32.60 -20.70 -16.45
C HIS A 320 31.84 -19.51 -15.88
N GLU A 321 30.82 -19.03 -16.59
CA GLU A 321 29.95 -17.94 -16.17
C GLU A 321 28.49 -18.29 -16.41
N MET A 322 27.63 -17.92 -15.47
CA MET A 322 26.17 -18.09 -15.57
C MET A 322 25.48 -16.78 -15.23
N PRO A 323 24.40 -16.42 -15.93
CA PRO A 323 23.58 -15.26 -15.56
C PRO A 323 23.04 -15.42 -14.15
N MET A 324 23.12 -14.37 -13.34
CA MET A 324 22.63 -14.38 -11.95
C MET A 324 21.16 -14.79 -11.87
N GLU A 325 20.33 -14.30 -12.79
CA GLU A 325 18.90 -14.62 -12.87
C GLU A 325 18.64 -16.13 -13.01
N LEU A 326 19.49 -16.86 -13.74
CA LEU A 326 19.37 -18.31 -13.87
C LEU A 326 19.68 -18.99 -12.53
N VAL A 327 20.73 -18.54 -11.85
CA VAL A 327 21.17 -19.08 -10.55
C VAL A 327 20.09 -18.84 -9.49
N GLU A 328 19.50 -17.64 -9.46
CA GLU A 328 18.38 -17.30 -8.56
C GLU A 328 17.16 -18.18 -8.83
N LYS A 329 16.74 -18.28 -10.09
CA LYS A 329 15.58 -19.08 -10.47
C LYS A 329 15.76 -20.54 -10.05
N VAL A 330 16.94 -21.11 -10.24
CA VAL A 330 17.24 -22.48 -9.82
C VAL A 330 17.20 -22.62 -8.30
N GLY A 331 17.85 -21.69 -7.58
CA GLY A 331 17.87 -21.70 -6.12
C GLY A 331 16.46 -21.60 -5.51
N PHE A 332 15.62 -20.67 -5.99
CA PHE A 332 14.25 -20.51 -5.50
C PHE A 332 13.38 -21.74 -5.76
N ASN A 333 13.47 -22.34 -6.96
CA ASN A 333 12.73 -23.57 -7.26
C ASN A 333 13.16 -24.74 -6.36
N LEU A 334 14.46 -24.86 -6.07
CA LEU A 334 14.95 -25.90 -5.17
C LEU A 334 14.60 -25.61 -3.71
N ALA A 335 14.58 -24.36 -3.29
CA ALA A 335 14.15 -23.95 -1.95
C ALA A 335 12.67 -24.29 -1.70
N GLU A 336 11.80 -24.10 -2.71
CA GLU A 336 10.40 -24.50 -2.63
C GLU A 336 10.27 -26.02 -2.47
N LYS A 337 11.00 -26.79 -3.28
CA LYS A 337 11.04 -28.27 -3.18
C LYS A 337 11.63 -28.75 -1.85
N ALA A 338 12.58 -28.02 -1.28
CA ALA A 338 13.22 -28.34 0.00
C ALA A 338 12.23 -28.38 1.16
N ARG A 339 11.14 -27.62 1.10
CA ARG A 339 10.08 -27.64 2.13
C ARG A 339 9.35 -28.99 2.23
N ASN A 340 9.41 -29.79 1.16
CA ASN A 340 8.80 -31.12 1.08
C ASN A 340 9.83 -32.25 1.27
N VAL A 341 11.08 -31.92 1.58
CA VAL A 341 12.11 -32.93 1.84
C VAL A 341 11.85 -33.50 3.24
N PRO A 342 11.71 -34.83 3.38
CA PRO A 342 11.49 -35.45 4.67
C PRO A 342 12.64 -35.13 5.65
N ASP A 343 12.28 -34.92 6.91
CA ASP A 343 13.27 -34.83 7.97
C ASP A 343 13.99 -36.16 8.13
N GLU A 344 15.31 -36.11 8.32
CA GLU A 344 16.15 -37.31 8.43
C GLU A 344 15.77 -38.19 9.64
N ASN A 345 15.11 -37.59 10.65
CA ASN A 345 14.58 -38.25 11.84
C ASN A 345 13.09 -38.59 11.74
N SER A 346 12.43 -38.27 10.61
CA SER A 346 11.02 -38.59 10.40
C SER A 346 10.91 -39.89 9.60
N ILE A 347 10.25 -40.89 10.19
CA ILE A 347 9.84 -42.07 9.44
C ILE A 347 8.58 -41.67 8.70
N ALA A 348 8.61 -41.63 7.36
CA ALA A 348 7.42 -41.48 6.55
C ALA A 348 6.54 -42.72 6.73
N VAL A 349 5.62 -42.69 7.70
CA VAL A 349 4.62 -43.74 7.89
C VAL A 349 3.45 -43.42 6.96
N ASN A 350 3.30 -44.23 5.91
CA ASN A 350 2.10 -44.16 5.08
C ASN A 350 0.95 -44.87 5.82
N GLY A 351 0.38 -44.19 6.83
CA GLY A 351 -0.63 -44.76 7.71
C GLY A 351 -1.89 -45.21 6.96
N VAL A 352 -2.29 -44.47 5.92
CA VAL A 352 -3.45 -44.85 5.08
C VAL A 352 -3.19 -46.16 4.35
N ARG A 353 -2.01 -46.31 3.72
CA ARG A 353 -1.61 -47.56 3.06
C ARG A 353 -1.55 -48.70 4.08
N PHE A 354 -0.91 -48.47 5.22
CA PHE A 354 -0.77 -49.49 6.27
C PHE A 354 -2.12 -49.95 6.81
N VAL A 355 -3.04 -49.03 7.10
CA VAL A 355 -4.40 -49.36 7.54
C VAL A 355 -5.16 -50.10 6.44
N ALA A 356 -5.03 -49.70 5.17
CA ALA A 356 -5.66 -50.40 4.07
C ALA A 356 -5.13 -51.84 3.90
N ASP A 357 -3.82 -52.05 4.05
CA ASP A 357 -3.21 -53.38 4.00
C ASP A 357 -3.68 -54.23 5.21
N VAL A 358 -3.70 -53.67 6.43
CA VAL A 358 -4.23 -54.34 7.64
C VAL A 358 -5.71 -54.70 7.50
N LEU A 359 -6.52 -53.81 6.93
CA LEU A 359 -7.94 -54.09 6.65
C LEU A 359 -8.11 -55.15 5.55
N SER A 360 -7.20 -55.21 4.58
CA SER A 360 -7.24 -56.23 3.54
C SER A 360 -7.01 -57.62 4.14
N ASP A 361 -6.12 -57.72 5.13
CA ASP A 361 -5.76 -58.98 5.81
C ASP A 361 -6.67 -59.34 7.01
N SER A 362 -7.53 -58.42 7.48
CA SER A 362 -8.41 -58.67 8.63
C SER A 362 -9.67 -59.47 8.29
N ASP A 363 -10.32 -60.03 9.31
CA ASP A 363 -11.61 -60.72 9.11
C ASP A 363 -12.74 -59.73 8.75
N PRO A 364 -13.81 -60.18 8.06
CA PRO A 364 -14.87 -59.31 7.59
C PRO A 364 -15.60 -58.50 8.68
N VAL A 365 -15.70 -59.03 9.91
CA VAL A 365 -16.39 -58.37 11.02
C VAL A 365 -15.53 -57.20 11.50
N THR A 366 -14.26 -57.46 11.82
CA THR A 366 -13.29 -56.43 12.23
C THR A 366 -13.14 -55.33 11.17
N ARG A 367 -13.08 -55.70 9.89
CA ARG A 367 -12.97 -54.76 8.78
C ARG A 367 -14.17 -53.81 8.74
N GLN A 368 -15.39 -54.35 8.80
CA GLN A 368 -16.61 -53.55 8.72
C GLN A 368 -16.76 -52.63 9.94
N GLU A 369 -16.40 -53.11 11.13
CA GLU A 369 -16.40 -52.32 12.36
C GLU A 369 -15.42 -51.13 12.26
N LEU A 370 -14.18 -51.39 11.82
CA LEU A 370 -13.16 -50.35 11.66
C LEU A 370 -13.54 -49.33 10.57
N ILE A 371 -14.04 -49.77 9.42
CA ILE A 371 -14.50 -48.86 8.35
C ILE A 371 -15.67 -48.00 8.86
N ASN A 372 -16.65 -48.59 9.55
CA ASN A 372 -17.76 -47.82 10.11
C ASN A 372 -17.27 -46.81 11.16
N GLY A 373 -16.33 -47.20 12.02
CA GLY A 373 -15.68 -46.30 12.98
C GLY A 373 -14.92 -45.15 12.31
N LEU A 374 -14.21 -45.43 11.21
CA LEU A 374 -13.53 -44.43 10.39
C LEU A 374 -14.53 -43.48 9.75
N ARG A 375 -15.64 -43.96 9.17
CA ARG A 375 -16.68 -43.10 8.56
C ARG A 375 -17.30 -42.12 9.54
N VAL A 376 -17.48 -42.53 10.80
CA VAL A 376 -18.04 -41.68 11.86
C VAL A 376 -17.01 -40.64 12.33
N SER A 377 -15.73 -41.02 12.38
CA SER A 377 -14.67 -40.18 12.92
C SER A 377 -14.12 -39.19 11.88
N ASP A 378 -13.84 -39.67 10.66
CA ASP A 378 -13.31 -38.90 9.53
C ASP A 378 -13.73 -39.56 8.20
N GLN A 379 -14.73 -38.96 7.56
CA GLN A 379 -15.29 -39.46 6.30
C GLN A 379 -14.29 -39.44 5.15
N GLN A 380 -13.37 -38.46 5.13
CA GLN A 380 -12.38 -38.32 4.07
C GLN A 380 -11.30 -39.39 4.19
N LEU A 381 -10.80 -39.61 5.42
CA LEU A 381 -9.86 -40.70 5.70
C LEU A 381 -10.47 -42.08 5.38
N SER A 382 -11.74 -42.28 5.70
CA SER A 382 -12.44 -43.53 5.34
C SER A 382 -12.45 -43.77 3.83
N ALA A 383 -12.77 -42.73 3.04
CA ALA A 383 -12.76 -42.84 1.59
C ALA A 383 -11.35 -43.15 1.04
N ASP A 384 -10.32 -42.51 1.59
CA ASP A 384 -8.93 -42.74 1.20
C ASP A 384 -8.44 -44.15 1.55
N VAL A 385 -8.82 -44.68 2.71
CA VAL A 385 -8.50 -46.05 3.14
C VAL A 385 -9.28 -47.07 2.33
N GLU A 386 -10.58 -46.89 2.14
CA GLU A 386 -11.45 -47.79 1.36
C GLU A 386 -11.02 -47.87 -0.11
N SER A 387 -10.62 -46.75 -0.72
CA SER A 387 -10.12 -46.73 -2.10
C SER A 387 -8.82 -47.51 -2.32
N ARG A 388 -8.06 -47.72 -1.23
CA ARG A 388 -6.76 -48.42 -1.23
C ARG A 388 -6.84 -49.82 -0.64
N CYS A 389 -7.98 -50.19 -0.07
CA CYS A 389 -8.25 -51.50 0.50
C CYS A 389 -8.67 -52.46 -0.63
N PHE A 390 -7.89 -53.51 -0.85
CA PHE A 390 -8.14 -54.48 -1.91
C PHE A 390 -8.47 -55.84 -1.29
N ILE A 391 -9.71 -56.28 -1.44
CA ILE A 391 -10.18 -57.56 -0.91
C ILE A 391 -10.55 -58.48 -2.08
N PHE A 392 -10.45 -59.79 -1.88
CA PHE A 392 -10.79 -60.76 -2.92
C PHE A 392 -12.25 -60.61 -3.41
N GLU A 393 -13.15 -60.16 -2.54
CA GLU A 393 -14.55 -59.90 -2.87
C GLU A 393 -14.77 -58.67 -3.78
N SER A 394 -13.79 -57.76 -3.90
CA SER A 394 -13.89 -56.60 -4.79
C SER A 394 -13.40 -56.87 -6.22
N ILE A 395 -12.89 -58.08 -6.50
CA ILE A 395 -12.51 -58.53 -7.86
C ILE A 395 -13.59 -58.31 -8.92
N PRO A 396 -14.90 -58.55 -8.66
CA PRO A 396 -15.95 -58.32 -9.67
C PRO A 396 -16.14 -56.84 -10.05
N VAL A 397 -15.61 -55.90 -9.27
CA VAL A 397 -15.76 -54.45 -9.44
C VAL A 397 -14.53 -53.84 -10.16
N VAL A 398 -13.45 -54.61 -10.31
CA VAL A 398 -12.22 -54.17 -10.97
C VAL A 398 -12.37 -54.28 -12.50
N PRO A 399 -12.07 -53.23 -13.28
CA PRO A 399 -12.10 -53.30 -14.74
C PRO A 399 -11.21 -54.42 -15.30
N ASN A 400 -11.68 -55.13 -16.32
CA ASN A 400 -10.99 -56.28 -16.95
C ASN A 400 -9.56 -55.97 -17.45
N ASP A 401 -9.19 -54.70 -17.62
CA ASP A 401 -7.87 -54.28 -18.07
C ASP A 401 -6.78 -54.42 -16.99
N VAL A 402 -7.17 -54.48 -15.71
CA VAL A 402 -6.24 -54.63 -14.56
C VAL A 402 -6.05 -56.11 -14.17
N LEU A 403 -6.94 -56.99 -14.63
CA LEU A 403 -6.96 -58.43 -14.28
C LEU A 403 -6.20 -59.34 -15.28
N LYS A 404 -5.43 -58.76 -16.21
CA LYS A 404 -4.68 -59.50 -17.23
C LYS A 404 -3.24 -59.83 -16.85
#